data_AF-A0A536T3I8-F1
#
_entry.id   AF-A0A536T3I8-F1
#
_cell.length_a   1.000
_cell.length_b   1.000
_cell.length_c   1.000
_cell.angle_alpha   90.00
_cell.angle_beta   90.00
_cell.angle_gamma   90.00
#
_symmetry.space_group_name_H-M   'P 1'
#
loop_
_entity.id
_entity.type
_entity.pdbx_description
1 polymer ?
#
loop_
_entity_poly.entity_id
_entity_poly.type
_entity_poly.pdbx_seq_one_letter_code
_entity_poly.pdbx_strand_id
1 'polypeptide(L)'
;MANRWFTRIFGTRFNRELKRIQPIVDAIHGHEVRLKNVPDSELQAQTARFREVLAERTGALHAEVERLKQAKHDCPDPTERANLSDQLRKAEEAFVAELQQTLDDLLPEAFATVREAARRLVGSEVVVTGHGMKWDMVPYDVQLIGGIVLHQGKIAEMATGE
;
A
#
# COMPACT_ATOMS: atom_id res chain seq x y z
N MET A 1 -12.44 -20.28 32.26
CA MET A 1 -12.08 -19.05 33.02
C MET A 1 -10.64 -18.56 32.81
N ALA A 2 -9.71 -19.35 32.26
CA ALA A 2 -8.32 -18.93 32.03
C ALA A 2 -8.11 -17.84 30.95
N ASN A 3 -8.88 -17.84 29.85
CA ASN A 3 -8.69 -16.88 28.74
C ASN A 3 -8.97 -15.41 29.08
N ARG A 4 -9.80 -15.13 30.10
CA ARG A 4 -10.20 -13.76 30.47
C ARG A 4 -9.12 -13.03 31.28
N TRP A 5 -8.19 -13.77 31.89
CA TRP A 5 -7.07 -13.21 32.65
C TRP A 5 -5.88 -12.87 31.73
N PHE A 6 -5.55 -13.77 30.78
CA PHE A 6 -4.48 -13.54 29.79
C PHE A 6 -4.78 -12.38 28.81
N THR A 7 -6.03 -12.24 28.35
CA THR A 7 -6.45 -11.11 27.50
C THR A 7 -6.41 -9.76 28.21
N ARG A 8 -6.58 -9.75 29.54
CA ARG A 8 -6.54 -8.53 30.36
C ARG A 8 -5.11 -8.05 30.64
N ILE A 9 -4.14 -8.97 30.65
CA ILE A 9 -2.71 -8.66 30.88
C ILE A 9 -1.94 -8.41 29.57
N PHE A 10 -2.24 -9.14 28.50
CA PHE A 10 -1.50 -9.04 27.22
C PHE A 10 -2.28 -8.38 26.07
N GLY A 11 -3.53 -7.95 26.31
CA GLY A 11 -4.43 -7.46 25.26
C GLY A 11 -4.87 -8.55 24.28
N THR A 12 -5.87 -8.23 23.46
CA THR A 12 -6.31 -9.09 22.35
C THR A 12 -5.32 -9.03 21.18
N ARG A 13 -5.39 -10.01 20.26
CA ARG A 13 -4.65 -9.95 18.98
C ARG A 13 -4.93 -8.63 18.24
N PHE A 14 -6.19 -8.21 18.25
CA PHE A 14 -6.64 -6.94 17.68
C PHE A 14 -5.92 -5.74 18.31
N ASN A 15 -5.86 -5.64 19.64
CA ASN A 15 -5.19 -4.52 20.31
C ASN A 15 -3.70 -4.44 19.97
N ARG A 16 -3.03 -5.59 19.78
CA ARG A 16 -1.62 -5.62 19.39
C ARG A 16 -1.44 -5.17 17.93
N GLU A 17 -2.37 -5.55 17.07
CA GLU A 17 -2.33 -5.14 15.66
C GLU A 17 -2.59 -3.65 15.50
N LEU A 18 -3.60 -3.11 16.20
CA LEU A 18 -3.82 -1.67 16.24
C LEU A 18 -2.59 -0.91 16.70
N LYS A 19 -1.89 -1.39 17.74
CA LYS A 19 -0.64 -0.77 18.21
C LYS A 19 0.47 -0.74 17.15
N ARG A 20 0.48 -1.69 16.21
CA ARG A 20 1.45 -1.72 15.10
C ARG A 20 1.04 -0.80 13.96
N ILE A 21 -0.27 -0.65 13.75
CA ILE A 21 -0.82 0.20 12.68
C ILE A 21 -0.83 1.67 13.10
N GLN A 22 -1.00 1.98 14.39
CA GLN A 22 -1.11 3.36 14.87
C GLN A 22 0.04 4.27 14.39
N PRO A 23 1.33 3.88 14.45
CA PRO A 23 2.41 4.71 13.93
C PRO A 23 2.28 5.05 12.44
N ILE A 24 1.67 4.16 11.66
CA ILE A 24 1.41 4.39 10.22
C ILE A 24 0.30 5.42 10.06
N VAL A 25 -0.78 5.32 10.85
CA VAL A 25 -1.87 6.32 10.87
C VAL A 25 -1.33 7.69 11.29
N ASP A 26 -0.49 7.73 12.33
CA ASP A 26 0.14 8.97 12.79
C ASP A 26 1.02 9.59 11.70
N ALA A 27 1.77 8.77 10.94
CA ALA A 27 2.55 9.21 9.79
C ALA A 27 1.66 9.76 8.66
N ILE A 28 0.51 9.12 8.37
CA ILE A 28 -0.48 9.62 7.41
C ILE A 28 -0.93 11.03 7.81
N HIS A 29 -1.33 11.23 9.06
CA HIS A 29 -1.73 12.55 9.56
C HIS A 29 -0.59 13.58 9.46
N GLY A 30 0.66 13.17 9.71
CA GLY A 30 1.83 14.02 9.51
C GLY A 30 1.96 14.53 8.07
N HIS A 31 1.77 13.65 7.08
CA HIS A 31 1.79 14.04 5.66
C HIS A 31 0.59 14.93 5.28
N GLU A 32 -0.59 14.71 5.87
CA GLU A 32 -1.78 15.54 5.62
C GLU A 32 -1.55 17.01 5.99
N VAL A 33 -0.88 17.28 7.12
CA VAL A 33 -0.56 18.66 7.54
C VAL A 33 0.25 19.39 6.46
N ARG A 34 1.21 18.68 5.83
CA ARG A 34 2.01 19.22 4.74
C ARG A 34 1.17 19.42 3.47
N LEU A 35 0.42 18.40 3.07
CA LEU A 35 -0.34 18.37 1.81
C LEU A 35 -1.53 19.33 1.79
N LYS A 36 -2.11 19.67 2.95
CA LYS A 36 -3.22 20.62 3.04
C LYS A 36 -2.94 21.99 2.38
N ASN A 37 -1.68 22.41 2.34
CA ASN A 37 -1.30 23.74 1.86
C ASN A 37 -0.69 23.75 0.44
N VAL A 38 -0.59 22.59 -0.22
CA VAL A 38 -0.03 22.51 -1.58
C VAL A 38 -1.10 22.79 -2.64
N PRO A 39 -0.77 23.40 -3.79
CA PRO A 39 -1.73 23.58 -4.89
C PRO A 39 -2.19 22.24 -5.48
N ASP A 40 -3.34 22.23 -6.15
CA ASP A 40 -3.92 21.02 -6.75
C ASP A 40 -2.96 20.32 -7.71
N SER A 41 -2.19 21.09 -8.49
CA SER A 41 -1.17 20.55 -9.39
C SER A 41 -0.07 19.78 -8.67
N GLU A 42 0.33 20.23 -7.48
CA GLU A 42 1.34 19.55 -6.67
C GLU A 42 0.78 18.29 -5.99
N LEU A 43 -0.49 18.32 -5.58
CA LEU A 43 -1.17 17.13 -5.09
C LEU A 43 -1.30 16.07 -6.19
N GLN A 44 -1.69 16.47 -7.40
CA GLN A 44 -1.74 15.59 -8.57
C GLN A 44 -0.36 15.03 -8.95
N ALA A 45 0.69 15.86 -8.84
CA ALA A 45 2.07 15.46 -9.13
C ALA A 45 2.60 14.35 -8.19
N GLN A 46 1.99 14.13 -7.02
CA GLN A 46 2.37 13.04 -6.12
C GLN A 46 2.31 11.67 -6.80
N THR A 47 1.32 11.43 -7.66
CA THR A 47 1.21 10.15 -8.39
C THR A 47 2.42 9.88 -9.29
N ALA A 48 2.89 10.90 -10.02
CA ALA A 48 4.06 10.76 -10.87
C ALA A 48 5.31 10.49 -10.01
N ARG A 49 5.48 11.23 -8.92
CA ARG A 49 6.59 11.04 -7.98
C ARG A 49 6.61 9.64 -7.36
N PHE A 50 5.46 9.12 -6.92
CA PHE A 50 5.40 7.75 -6.36
C PHE A 50 5.82 6.70 -7.39
N ARG A 51 5.41 6.85 -8.65
CA ARG A 51 5.83 5.95 -9.73
C ARG A 51 7.32 6.04 -10.01
N GLU A 52 7.88 7.24 -9.96
CA GLU A 52 9.32 7.45 -10.11
C GLU A 52 10.11 6.76 -8.99
N VAL A 53 9.71 6.92 -7.73
CA VAL A 53 10.33 6.24 -6.58
C VAL A 53 10.27 4.72 -6.74
N LEU A 54 9.11 4.18 -7.17
CA LEU A 54 8.97 2.74 -7.42
C LEU A 54 9.90 2.27 -8.54
N ALA A 55 9.96 3.00 -9.64
CA ALA A 55 10.83 2.67 -10.78
C ALA A 55 12.30 2.74 -10.41
N GLU A 56 12.72 3.76 -9.65
CA GLU A 56 14.09 3.94 -9.20
C GLU A 56 14.54 2.78 -8.30
N ARG A 57 13.73 2.43 -7.28
CA ARG A 57 14.10 1.40 -6.30
C ARG A 57 14.01 -0.01 -6.84
N THR A 58 13.04 -0.29 -7.70
CA THR A 58 12.74 -1.67 -8.13
C THR A 58 13.15 -1.97 -9.56
N GLY A 59 13.48 -0.96 -10.38
CA GLY A 59 13.68 -1.10 -11.82
C GLY A 59 14.82 -2.04 -12.20
N ALA A 60 15.96 -1.97 -11.49
CA ALA A 60 17.09 -2.86 -11.75
C ALA A 60 16.75 -4.33 -11.44
N LEU A 61 16.05 -4.58 -10.33
CA LEU A 61 15.60 -5.93 -9.94
C LEU A 61 14.56 -6.46 -10.93
N HIS A 62 13.62 -5.61 -11.35
CA HIS A 62 12.63 -5.98 -12.35
C HIS A 62 13.28 -6.35 -13.69
N ALA A 63 14.22 -5.54 -14.16
CA ALA A 63 14.96 -5.82 -15.40
C ALA A 63 15.73 -7.15 -15.33
N GLU A 64 16.32 -7.47 -14.17
CA GLU A 64 17.00 -8.74 -13.96
C GLU A 64 16.04 -9.93 -13.96
N VAL A 65 14.87 -9.79 -13.33
CA VAL A 65 13.81 -10.82 -13.37
C VAL A 65 13.38 -11.08 -14.81
N GLU A 66 13.11 -10.04 -15.60
CA GLU A 66 12.69 -10.21 -16.99
C GLU A 66 13.81 -10.80 -17.87
N ARG A 67 15.06 -10.40 -17.65
CA ARG A 67 16.23 -10.99 -18.31
C ARG A 67 16.32 -12.50 -18.04
N LEU A 68 16.17 -12.91 -16.78
CA LEU A 68 16.24 -14.32 -16.36
C LEU A 68 15.05 -15.13 -16.88
N LYS A 69 13.84 -14.55 -16.91
CA LYS A 69 12.66 -15.17 -17.54
C LYS A 69 12.90 -15.45 -19.01
N GLN A 70 13.40 -14.44 -19.76
CA GLN A 70 13.67 -14.58 -21.17
C GLN A 70 14.78 -15.62 -21.43
N ALA A 71 15.91 -15.52 -20.72
CA ALA A 71 17.00 -16.48 -20.84
C ALA A 71 16.55 -17.92 -20.55
N LYS A 72 15.69 -18.12 -19.53
CA LYS A 72 15.12 -19.44 -19.22
C LYS A 72 14.20 -19.95 -20.32
N HIS A 73 13.38 -19.08 -20.90
CA HIS A 73 12.46 -19.43 -22.00
C HIS A 73 13.23 -19.92 -23.22
N ASP A 74 14.32 -19.24 -23.56
CA ASP A 74 15.13 -19.53 -24.76
C ASP A 74 16.13 -20.68 -24.55
N CYS A 75 16.34 -21.14 -23.31
CA CYS A 75 17.34 -22.15 -22.97
C CYS A 75 16.89 -23.58 -23.36
N PRO A 76 17.49 -24.24 -24.37
CA PRO A 76 17.11 -25.60 -24.75
C PRO A 76 17.66 -26.65 -23.79
N ASP A 77 18.82 -26.39 -23.17
CA ASP A 77 19.50 -27.32 -22.27
C ASP A 77 18.76 -27.44 -20.91
N PRO A 78 18.41 -28.65 -20.46
CA PRO A 78 17.69 -28.84 -19.19
C PRO A 78 18.48 -28.45 -17.94
N THR A 79 19.80 -28.63 -17.93
CA THR A 79 20.65 -28.36 -16.76
C THR A 79 20.85 -26.85 -16.59
N GLU A 80 21.14 -26.14 -17.67
CA GLU A 80 21.20 -24.68 -17.68
C GLU A 80 19.85 -24.05 -17.33
N ARG A 81 18.74 -24.62 -17.84
CA ARG A 81 17.38 -24.17 -17.48
C ARG A 81 17.07 -24.34 -16.00
N ALA A 82 17.58 -25.39 -15.35
CA ALA A 82 17.45 -25.58 -13.91
C ALA A 82 18.21 -24.49 -13.14
N ASN A 83 19.46 -24.20 -13.52
CA ASN A 83 20.24 -23.11 -12.92
C ASN A 83 19.57 -21.73 -13.10
N LEU A 84 19.06 -21.44 -14.30
CA LEU A 84 18.30 -20.21 -14.57
C LEU A 84 17.02 -20.13 -13.73
N SER A 85 16.37 -21.26 -13.44
CA SER A 85 15.21 -21.29 -12.56
C SER A 85 15.56 -20.94 -11.12
N ASP A 86 16.69 -21.42 -10.61
CA ASP A 86 17.17 -21.07 -9.26
C ASP A 86 17.58 -19.60 -9.15
N GLN A 87 18.20 -19.05 -10.19
CA GLN A 87 18.53 -17.62 -10.26
C GLN A 87 17.27 -16.77 -10.35
N LEU A 88 16.33 -17.13 -11.22
CA LEU A 88 15.06 -16.43 -11.38
C LEU A 88 14.29 -16.37 -10.05
N ARG A 89 14.17 -17.50 -9.34
CA ARG A 89 13.50 -17.54 -8.04
C ARG A 89 14.12 -16.54 -7.05
N LYS A 90 15.45 -16.50 -6.95
CA LYS A 90 16.16 -15.57 -6.05
C LYS A 90 15.95 -14.10 -6.47
N ALA A 91 15.96 -13.83 -7.78
CA ALA A 91 15.72 -12.49 -8.30
C ALA A 91 14.27 -12.04 -8.04
N GLU A 92 13.29 -12.94 -8.22
CA GLU A 92 11.88 -12.68 -7.91
C GLU A 92 11.67 -12.43 -6.42
N GLU A 93 12.28 -13.22 -5.53
CA GLU A 93 12.25 -13.00 -4.07
C GLU A 93 12.83 -11.63 -3.70
N ALA A 94 13.97 -11.25 -4.29
CA ALA A 94 14.59 -9.95 -4.06
C ALA A 94 13.72 -8.79 -4.59
N PHE A 95 13.16 -8.92 -5.79
CA PHE A 95 12.27 -7.93 -6.39
C PHE A 95 11.02 -7.72 -5.54
N VAL A 96 10.34 -8.80 -5.13
CA VAL A 96 9.14 -8.72 -4.29
C VAL A 96 9.45 -8.10 -2.94
N ALA A 97 10.58 -8.43 -2.32
CA ALA A 97 10.98 -7.85 -1.05
C ALA A 97 11.22 -6.34 -1.14
N GLU A 98 11.97 -5.88 -2.15
CA GLU A 98 12.22 -4.44 -2.35
C GLU A 98 10.94 -3.69 -2.75
N LEU A 99 10.08 -4.31 -3.58
CA LEU A 99 8.80 -3.74 -3.95
C LEU A 99 7.90 -3.56 -2.73
N GLN A 100 7.76 -4.58 -1.88
CA GLN A 100 6.96 -4.49 -0.66
C GLN A 100 7.50 -3.41 0.27
N GLN A 101 8.81 -3.38 0.51
CA GLN A 101 9.44 -2.36 1.35
C GLN A 101 9.19 -0.95 0.79
N THR A 102 9.33 -0.77 -0.52
CA THR A 102 9.09 0.52 -1.17
C THR A 102 7.63 0.97 -1.03
N LEU A 103 6.69 0.05 -1.22
CA LEU A 103 5.27 0.34 -1.06
C LEU A 103 4.93 0.67 0.39
N ASP A 104 5.51 -0.03 1.37
CA ASP A 104 5.33 0.25 2.80
C ASP A 104 5.87 1.63 3.18
N ASP A 105 7.04 2.00 2.64
CA ASP A 105 7.64 3.33 2.86
C ASP A 105 6.79 4.46 2.25
N LEU A 106 6.18 4.22 1.08
CA LEU A 106 5.31 5.20 0.41
C LEU A 106 3.89 5.26 0.97
N LEU A 107 3.44 4.21 1.68
CA LEU A 107 2.05 4.06 2.10
C LEU A 107 1.51 5.28 2.87
N PRO A 108 2.20 5.82 3.89
CA PRO A 108 1.64 6.92 4.66
C PRO A 108 1.36 8.16 3.82
N GLU A 109 2.28 8.50 2.93
CA GLU A 109 2.15 9.67 2.07
C GLU A 109 1.13 9.45 0.94
N ALA A 110 1.06 8.24 0.39
CA ALA A 110 0.06 7.88 -0.60
C ALA A 110 -1.36 7.94 -0.02
N PHE A 111 -1.57 7.43 1.19
CA PHE A 111 -2.86 7.49 1.88
C PHE A 111 -3.24 8.94 2.23
N ALA A 112 -2.29 9.74 2.70
CA ALA A 112 -2.51 11.17 2.95
C ALA A 112 -2.91 11.92 1.67
N THR A 113 -2.26 11.60 0.54
CA THR A 113 -2.58 12.16 -0.78
C THR A 113 -4.01 11.84 -1.20
N VAL A 114 -4.44 10.58 -1.05
CA VAL A 114 -5.82 10.15 -1.35
C VAL A 114 -6.83 10.84 -0.44
N ARG A 115 -6.55 10.92 0.87
CA ARG A 115 -7.43 11.56 1.85
C ARG A 115 -7.57 13.06 1.60
N GLU A 116 -6.49 13.74 1.23
CA GLU A 116 -6.51 15.15 0.86
C GLU A 116 -7.27 15.37 -0.46
N ALA A 117 -7.07 14.51 -1.46
CA ALA A 117 -7.84 14.57 -2.70
C ALA A 117 -9.36 14.41 -2.43
N ALA A 118 -9.74 13.42 -1.63
CA ALA A 118 -11.12 13.22 -1.20
C ALA A 118 -11.69 14.44 -0.46
N ARG A 119 -10.88 15.08 0.40
CA ARG A 119 -11.26 16.32 1.09
C ARG A 119 -11.51 17.47 0.13
N ARG A 120 -10.65 17.66 -0.89
CA ARG A 120 -10.82 18.73 -1.89
C ARG A 120 -12.05 18.53 -2.78
N LEU A 121 -12.48 17.29 -2.95
CA LEU A 121 -13.69 16.96 -3.71
C LEU A 121 -14.98 17.23 -2.92
N VAL A 122 -14.93 17.51 -1.61
CA VAL A 122 -16.15 17.76 -0.81
C VAL A 122 -16.97 18.91 -1.41
N GLY A 123 -18.26 18.64 -1.62
CA GLY A 123 -19.22 19.55 -2.24
C GLY A 123 -19.28 19.50 -3.77
N SER A 124 -18.33 18.82 -4.45
CA SER A 124 -18.41 18.60 -5.90
C SER A 124 -19.53 17.61 -6.25
N GLU A 125 -20.07 17.74 -7.47
CA GLU A 125 -21.02 16.77 -8.00
C GLU A 125 -20.28 15.66 -8.75
N VAL A 126 -20.58 14.42 -8.40
CA VAL A 126 -20.02 13.21 -9.02
C VAL A 126 -21.15 12.32 -9.52
N VAL A 127 -20.90 11.60 -10.62
CA VAL A 127 -21.86 10.63 -11.16
C VAL A 127 -21.46 9.23 -10.74
N VAL A 128 -22.30 8.58 -9.94
CA VAL A 128 -22.12 7.20 -9.49
C VAL A 128 -23.26 6.37 -10.06
N THR A 129 -22.94 5.35 -10.85
CA THR A 129 -23.93 4.46 -11.51
C THR A 129 -25.04 5.22 -12.26
N GLY A 130 -24.70 6.35 -12.88
CA GLY A 130 -25.63 7.20 -13.62
C GLY A 130 -26.43 8.20 -12.76
N HIS A 131 -26.24 8.21 -11.45
CA HIS A 131 -26.89 9.13 -10.52
C HIS A 131 -25.92 10.21 -10.06
N GLY A 132 -26.31 11.48 -10.21
CA GLY A 132 -25.57 12.60 -9.64
C GLY A 132 -25.71 12.59 -8.12
N MET A 133 -24.59 12.70 -7.42
CA MET A 133 -24.56 12.88 -5.97
C MET A 133 -23.48 13.88 -5.58
N LYS A 134 -23.66 14.55 -4.44
CA LYS A 134 -22.61 15.40 -3.87
C LYS A 134 -21.59 14.54 -3.15
N TRP A 135 -20.32 14.80 -3.41
CA TRP A 135 -19.23 14.17 -2.66
C TRP A 135 -19.17 14.75 -1.25
N ASP A 136 -19.34 13.89 -0.25
CA ASP A 136 -19.26 14.24 1.17
C ASP A 136 -18.48 13.16 1.95
N MET A 137 -17.42 12.64 1.33
CA MET A 137 -16.66 11.52 1.86
C MET A 137 -15.20 11.93 2.08
N VAL A 138 -14.76 11.88 3.33
CA VAL A 138 -13.35 12.00 3.69
C VAL A 138 -13.01 10.80 4.57
N PRO A 139 -12.01 9.97 4.19
CA PRO A 139 -11.74 8.76 4.94
C PRO A 139 -11.52 9.01 6.44
N TYR A 140 -12.19 8.22 7.27
CA TYR A 140 -11.96 8.19 8.72
C TYR A 140 -10.75 7.34 9.07
N ASP A 141 -10.22 7.47 10.28
CA ASP A 141 -9.04 6.71 10.71
C ASP A 141 -9.30 5.20 10.71
N VAL A 142 -10.53 4.77 10.98
CA VAL A 142 -10.94 3.35 10.87
C VAL A 142 -10.85 2.84 9.43
N GLN A 143 -11.16 3.68 8.44
CA GLN A 143 -11.02 3.34 7.02
C GLN A 143 -9.55 3.33 6.59
N LEU A 144 -8.72 4.22 7.14
CA LEU A 144 -7.26 4.18 6.94
C LEU A 144 -6.69 2.86 7.49
N ILE A 145 -7.09 2.45 8.70
CA ILE A 145 -6.71 1.16 9.28
C ILE A 145 -7.17 0.02 8.38
N GLY A 146 -8.40 0.04 7.90
CA GLY A 146 -8.92 -0.96 6.96
C GLY A 146 -8.06 -1.05 5.70
N GLY A 147 -7.72 0.09 5.08
CA GLY A 147 -6.85 0.14 3.91
C GLY A 147 -5.43 -0.40 4.18
N ILE A 148 -4.84 -0.10 5.33
CA ILE A 148 -3.53 -0.64 5.75
C ILE A 148 -3.60 -2.16 5.91
N VAL A 149 -4.68 -2.69 6.49
CA VAL A 149 -4.88 -4.13 6.65
C VAL A 149 -5.01 -4.83 5.30
N LEU A 150 -5.74 -4.24 4.35
CA LEU A 150 -5.87 -4.76 2.98
C LEU A 150 -4.52 -4.75 2.24
N HIS A 151 -3.75 -3.66 2.37
CA HIS A 151 -2.40 -3.56 1.83
C HIS A 151 -1.47 -4.66 2.36
N GLN A 152 -1.62 -5.05 3.63
CA GLN A 152 -0.88 -6.15 4.23
C GLN A 152 -1.36 -7.56 3.80
N GLY A 153 -2.27 -7.65 2.82
CA GLY A 153 -2.82 -8.92 2.33
C GLY A 153 -3.74 -9.63 3.33
N LYS A 154 -4.33 -8.89 4.27
CA LYS A 154 -5.22 -9.41 5.32
C LYS A 154 -6.67 -8.99 5.06
N ILE A 155 -7.60 -9.65 5.76
CA ILE A 155 -9.02 -9.29 5.73
C ILE A 155 -9.28 -8.15 6.73
N ALA A 156 -9.81 -7.03 6.24
CA ALA A 156 -10.30 -5.94 7.06
C ALA A 156 -11.79 -6.15 7.38
N GLU A 157 -12.09 -6.62 8.60
CA GLU A 157 -13.46 -6.72 9.10
C GLU A 157 -13.91 -5.34 9.61
N MET A 158 -14.87 -4.72 8.92
CA MET A 158 -15.48 -3.44 9.28
C MET A 158 -17.00 -3.60 9.26
N ALA A 159 -17.71 -2.91 10.16
CA ALA A 159 -19.17 -2.97 10.20
C ALA A 159 -19.76 -2.29 8.96
N THR A 160 -20.94 -2.72 8.52
CA THR A 160 -21.63 -2.04 7.41
C THR A 160 -21.90 -0.58 7.77
N GLY A 161 -21.45 0.34 6.92
CA GLY A 161 -21.56 1.79 7.14
C GLY A 161 -20.25 2.46 7.57
N GLU A 162 -19.20 1.66 7.85
CA GLU A 162 -17.83 2.11 8.08
C GLU A 162 -17.04 2.27 6.77
#